data_AF-A0A966KWU2-F1
#
_entry.id   AF-A0A966KWU2-F1
#
_cell.length_a   1.000
_cell.length_b   1.000
_cell.length_c   1.000
_cell.angle_alpha   90.00
_cell.angle_beta   90.00
_cell.angle_gamma   90.00
#
_symmetry.space_group_name_H-M   'P 1'
#
loop_
_entity.id
_entity.type
_entity.pdbx_description
1 polymer ?
#
loop_
_entity_poly.entity_id
_entity_poly.type
_entity_poly.pdbx_seq_one_letter_code
_entity_poly.pdbx_strand_id
1 'polypeptide(L)' 'MKLRKRVVGVWLLGLALALAGHAKTPGEVEVGNVLRQATLRGLNGPDRKLSDFRGKPLIINVWASWCPPCIA' A
#
# COMPACT_ATOMS: atom_id res chain seq x y z
N MET A 1 -41.74 16.64 -13.90
CA MET A 1 -40.48 17.37 -13.60
C MET A 1 -39.77 16.93 -12.31
N LYS A 2 -40.47 16.63 -11.20
CA LYS A 2 -39.85 16.17 -9.93
C LYS A 2 -39.13 14.80 -10.03
N LEU A 3 -39.64 13.88 -10.83
CA LEU A 3 -39.05 12.55 -11.02
C LEU A 3 -37.70 12.60 -11.76
N ARG A 4 -37.59 13.37 -12.85
CA ARG A 4 -36.32 13.58 -13.57
C ARG A 4 -35.25 14.22 -12.69
N LYS A 5 -35.61 15.18 -11.83
CA LYS A 5 -34.66 15.81 -10.89
C LYS A 5 -34.14 14.81 -9.85
N ARG A 6 -34.98 13.89 -9.36
CA ARG A 6 -34.56 12.81 -8.45
C ARG A 6 -33.66 11.79 -9.13
N VAL A 7 -34.00 11.39 -10.36
CA VAL A 7 -33.17 10.47 -11.15
C VAL A 7 -31.79 11.08 -11.41
N VAL A 8 -31.72 12.33 -11.86
CA VAL A 8 -30.44 13.03 -12.05
C VAL A 8 -29.66 13.15 -10.74
N GLY A 9 -30.33 13.44 -9.62
CA GLY A 9 -29.68 13.50 -8.30
C GLY A 9 -29.08 12.14 -7.87
N VAL A 10 -29.78 11.03 -8.12
CA VAL A 10 -29.27 9.68 -7.82
C VAL A 10 -28.09 9.31 -8.72
N TRP A 11 -28.15 9.66 -10.00
CA TRP A 11 -27.03 9.45 -10.94
C TRP A 11 -25.79 10.27 -10.57
N LEU A 12 -25.96 11.54 -10.20
CA LEU A 12 -24.84 12.38 -9.75
C LEU A 12 -24.23 11.88 -8.45
N LEU A 13 -25.05 11.42 -7.50
CA LEU A 13 -24.57 10.86 -6.24
C LEU A 13 -23.84 9.52 -6.47
N GLY A 14 -24.38 8.65 -7.32
CA GLY A 14 -23.72 7.40 -7.71
C GLY A 14 -22.38 7.61 -8.42
N LEU A 15 -22.29 8.61 -9.30
CA LEU A 15 -21.05 8.98 -9.98
C LEU A 15 -19.99 9.51 -8.99
N ALA A 16 -20.40 10.33 -8.02
CA ALA A 16 -19.50 10.84 -6.99
C ALA A 16 -18.94 9.74 -6.08
N LEU A 17 -19.76 8.75 -5.70
CA LEU A 17 -19.32 7.60 -4.91
C LEU A 17 -18.34 6.69 -5.69
N ALA A 18 -18.54 6.51 -7.00
CA ALA A 18 -17.64 5.72 -7.83
C ALA A 18 -16.23 6.34 -7.94
N LEU A 19 -16.13 7.67 -7.86
CA LEU A 19 -14.85 8.40 -7.95
C LEU A 19 -14.04 8.40 -6.64
N ALA A 20 -14.65 8.04 -5.50
CA ALA A 20 -13.97 8.03 -4.19
C ALA A 20 -13.15 6.75 -3.91
N GLY A 21 -13.19 5.75 -4.80
CA GLY A 21 -12.70 4.39 -4.53
C GLY A 21 -11.19 4.13 -4.65
N HIS A 22 -10.34 5.12 -4.92
CA HIS A 22 -8.90 4.91 -5.17
C HIS A 22 -8.01 5.68 -4.19
N ALA A 23 -8.14 5.42 -2.90
CA ALA A 23 -7.16 5.91 -1.93
C ALA A 23 -5.86 5.09 -2.06
N LYS A 24 -4.73 5.75 -2.38
CA LYS A 24 -3.39 5.13 -2.33
C LYS A 24 -3.13 4.62 -0.91
N THR A 25 -2.44 3.48 -0.79
CA THR A 25 -2.07 2.94 0.51
C THR A 25 -1.14 3.93 1.21
N PRO A 26 -1.45 4.38 2.45
CA PRO A 26 -0.59 5.30 3.16
C PRO A 26 0.82 4.69 3.35
N GLY A 27 1.84 5.43 2.93
CA GLY A 27 3.24 5.02 3.09
C GLY A 27 3.81 4.16 1.95
N GLU A 28 3.07 3.97 0.86
CA GLU A 28 3.59 3.35 -0.35
C GLU A 28 4.76 4.17 -0.94
N VAL A 29 5.82 3.47 -1.38
CA VAL A 29 7.01 4.09 -1.98
C VAL A 29 6.95 3.86 -3.48
N GLU A 30 6.96 4.95 -4.26
CA GLU A 30 6.93 4.86 -5.72
C GLU A 30 8.25 4.31 -6.26
N VAL A 31 8.18 3.60 -7.39
CA VAL A 31 9.35 3.00 -8.05
C VAL A 31 10.36 4.09 -8.42
N GLY A 32 11.64 3.83 -8.12
CA GLY A 32 12.73 4.80 -8.32
C GLY A 32 13.02 5.69 -7.11
N ASN A 33 12.12 5.74 -6.11
CA ASN A 33 12.38 6.45 -4.87
C ASN A 33 13.15 5.59 -3.85
N VAL A 34 13.69 6.27 -2.84
CA VAL A 34 14.43 5.64 -1.75
C VAL A 34 13.45 5.13 -0.69
N LEU A 35 13.64 3.88 -0.26
CA LEU A 35 12.88 3.29 0.85
C LEU A 35 13.19 4.00 2.17
N ARG A 36 12.17 4.16 3.02
CA ARG A 36 12.33 4.73 4.37
C ARG A 36 13.26 3.87 5.21
N GLN A 37 14.03 4.51 6.08
CA GLN A 37 14.87 3.81 7.04
C GLN A 37 14.00 2.97 7.99
N ALA A 38 14.37 1.70 8.18
CA ALA A 38 13.78 0.81 9.16
C ALA A 38 14.87 0.05 9.92
N THR A 39 14.61 -0.23 11.19
CA THR A 39 15.39 -1.16 12.00
C THR A 39 14.62 -2.47 12.07
N LEU A 40 15.22 -3.52 11.55
CA LEU A 40 14.70 -4.88 11.55
C LEU A 40 15.21 -5.59 12.79
N ARG A 41 14.29 -6.18 13.56
CA ARG A 41 14.66 -6.99 14.71
C ARG A 41 15.29 -8.29 14.25
N GLY A 42 16.46 -8.62 14.77
CA GLY A 42 17.11 -9.89 14.49
C GLY A 42 16.33 -11.05 15.12
N LEU A 43 16.19 -12.17 14.41
CA LEU A 43 15.54 -13.37 14.96
C LEU A 43 16.44 -14.04 16.02
N ASN A 44 17.72 -14.20 15.70
CA ASN A 44 18.73 -14.84 16.54
C ASN A 44 20.03 -14.01 16.60
N GLY A 45 19.95 -12.72 16.32
CA GLY A 45 21.11 -11.86 16.13
C GLY A 45 20.79 -10.40 16.43
N PRO A 46 21.76 -9.49 16.23
CA PRO A 46 21.56 -8.07 16.49
C PRO A 46 20.53 -7.49 15.52
N ASP A 47 19.85 -6.46 15.99
CA ASP A 47 19.00 -5.62 15.15
C ASP A 47 19.83 -4.99 14.03
N ARG A 48 19.24 -4.88 12.84
CA ARG A 48 19.92 -4.35 11.65
C ARG A 48 19.12 -3.23 11.03
N LYS A 49 19.82 -2.22 10.55
CA LYS A 49 19.21 -1.12 9.82
C LYS A 49 19.23 -1.42 8.32
N LEU A 50 18.22 -0.97 7.58
CA LEU A 50 18.22 -1.08 6.11
C LEU A 50 19.47 -0.42 5.48
N SER A 51 19.96 0.67 6.08
CA SER A 51 21.18 1.35 5.64
C SER A 51 22.43 0.47 5.69
N ASP A 52 22.46 -0.55 6.53
CA ASP A 52 23.63 -1.43 6.70
C ASP A 52 23.90 -2.30 5.47
N PHE A 53 22.92 -2.40 4.56
CA PHE A 53 22.99 -3.21 3.33
C PHE A 53 23.27 -2.37 2.08
N ARG A 54 23.54 -1.06 2.22
CA ARG A 54 23.86 -0.19 1.08
C ARG A 54 25.12 -0.64 0.34
N GLY A 55 25.18 -0.30 -0.94
CA GLY A 55 26.29 -0.64 -1.83
C GLY A 55 26.14 -1.99 -2.54
N LYS A 56 25.02 -2.71 -2.33
CA LYS A 56 24.68 -3.94 -3.03
C LYS A 56 23.21 -3.89 -3.46
N PRO A 57 22.84 -4.49 -4.61
CA PRO A 57 21.44 -4.73 -4.94
C PRO A 57 20.76 -5.55 -3.84
N LEU A 58 19.55 -5.17 -3.45
CA LEU A 58 18.80 -5.81 -2.38
C LEU A 58 17.41 -6.23 -2.87
N ILE A 59 17.04 -7.47 -2.58
CA ILE A 59 15.67 -7.97 -2.73
C ILE A 59 15.06 -8.01 -1.33
N ILE A 60 13.92 -7.35 -1.15
CA ILE A 60 13.20 -7.31 0.13
C ILE A 60 11.97 -8.19 -0.01
N ASN A 61 11.91 -9.27 0.78
CA ASN A 61 10.74 -10.14 0.86
C ASN A 61 9.91 -9.80 2.10
N VAL A 62 8.67 -9.35 1.90
CA VAL A 62 7.72 -9.04 2.98
C VAL A 62 6.64 -10.12 2.98
N TRP A 63 6.51 -10.84 4.09
CA TRP A 63 5.58 -11.97 4.23
C TRP A 63 5.12 -12.12 5.69
N ALA A 64 4.15 -13.00 5.90
CA ALA A 64 3.69 -13.41 7.23
C ALA A 64 3.44 -14.91 7.28
N SER A 65 3.63 -15.53 8.46
CA SER A 65 3.48 -16.99 8.67
C SER A 65 2.08 -17.53 8.41
N TRP A 66 1.10 -16.64 8.36
CA TRP A 66 -0.30 -16.96 8.10
C TRP A 66 -0.77 -16.46 6.72
N CYS A 67 0.11 -15.87 5.91
CA CYS A 67 -0.24 -15.38 4.57
C CYS A 67 -0.25 -16.55 3.56
N PRO A 68 -1.42 -17.06 3.12
CA PRO A 68 -1.46 -18.22 2.25
C PRO A 68 -0.72 -18.03 0.91
N PRO A 69 -0.88 -16.92 0.16
CA PRO A 69 -0.18 -16.74 -1.11
C PRO A 69 1.32 -16.45 -0.93
N CYS A 70 1.80 -16.19 0.29
CA CYS A 70 3.22 -15.95 0.55
C CYS A 70 4.01 -17.25 0.81
N ILE A 71 3.32 -18.35 1.13
CA ILE A 71 3.91 -19.64 1.55
C ILE A 71 3.68 -20.72 0.49
N ALA A 72 2.63 -20.58 -0.32
CA ALA A 72 2.23 -21.51 -1.37
C ALA A 72 3.24 -21.59 -2.53
#